data_AF-A0A8J3VWG0-F1
#
_entry.id   AF-A0A8J3VWG0-F1
#
_cell.length_a   1.000
_cell.length_b   1.000
_cell.length_c   1.000
_cell.angle_alpha   90.00
_cell.angle_beta   90.00
_cell.angle_gamma   90.00
#
_symmetry.space_group_name_H-M   'P 1'
#
loop_
_entity.id
_entity.type
_entity.pdbx_description
1 polymer ?
#
loop_
_entity_poly.entity_id
_entity_poly.type
_entity_poly.pdbx_seq_one_letter_code
_entity_poly.pdbx_strand_id
1 'polypeptide(L)'
;MNPPPLTPADLTRIRDARPAGPPPQPAPEPVRVERRVSCRGSLAVARQRIHVGMAHAGRTVTVETSGNTFRVYDGPELLTEVARTTTRPIARFKVRNPNRHASSIRHNDPMPLDEHELWHVLHALDDPDHLERPAGFDNHRARIRFDQLVQRLNVYFDGHCQADGSIQDASLYGRINIPATATATGRPLVASISNFGPLAVLSVDNPGVWSDNEAAQLLHPDDAHHVHTALADLHYIRIPEQPLREPYDGVYDPAILGPSEATWWIRYFDYL
;
A
#
# COMPACT_ATOMS: atom_id res chain seq x y z
N MET A 1 13.38 34.47 24.48
CA MET A 1 12.63 35.00 25.64
C MET A 1 11.37 34.17 25.79
N ASN A 2 11.27 33.39 26.87
CA ASN A 2 10.07 32.60 27.20
C ASN A 2 9.08 33.52 27.94
N PRO A 3 7.75 33.43 27.72
CA PRO A 3 6.81 34.22 28.49
C PRO A 3 6.89 33.86 29.99
N PRO A 4 6.64 34.82 30.89
CA PRO A 4 6.70 34.58 32.32
C PRO A 4 5.64 33.56 32.75
N PRO A 5 5.94 32.72 33.76
CA PRO A 5 4.98 31.76 34.28
C PRO A 5 3.76 32.48 34.89
N LEU A 6 2.58 31.90 34.67
CA LEU A 6 1.32 32.43 35.19
C LEU A 6 1.34 32.51 36.72
N THR A 7 0.87 33.63 37.26
CA THR A 7 0.85 33.86 38.71
C THR A 7 -0.37 33.19 39.35
N PRO A 8 -0.36 32.92 40.68
CA PRO A 8 -1.51 32.32 41.36
C PRO A 8 -2.81 33.13 41.24
N ALA A 9 -2.72 34.44 41.03
CA ALA A 9 -3.87 35.31 40.79
C ALA A 9 -4.46 35.15 39.37
N ASP A 10 -3.66 34.70 38.40
CA ASP A 10 -4.12 34.40 37.04
C ASP A 10 -4.86 33.04 36.99
N LEU A 11 -4.43 32.09 37.82
CA LEU A 11 -5.06 30.76 37.93
C LEU A 11 -6.50 30.82 38.45
N THR A 12 -6.83 31.77 39.33
CA THR A 12 -8.19 31.92 39.91
C THR A 12 -9.20 32.51 38.92
N ARG A 13 -8.75 33.08 37.80
CA ARG A 13 -9.63 33.58 36.72
C ARG A 13 -9.94 32.53 35.65
N ILE A 14 -9.25 31.39 35.65
CA ILE A 14 -9.53 30.29 34.72
C ILE A 14 -10.79 29.57 35.20
N ARG A 15 -11.95 30.00 34.68
CA ARG A 15 -13.18 29.20 34.78
C ARG A 15 -12.96 27.90 34.00
N ASP A 16 -13.31 26.77 34.61
CA ASP A 16 -13.17 25.40 34.09
C ASP A 16 -11.79 24.71 34.22
N ALA A 17 -10.88 25.21 35.08
CA ALA A 17 -9.65 24.49 35.40
C ALA A 17 -9.95 23.17 36.15
N ARG A 18 -9.85 22.03 35.45
CA ARG A 18 -9.93 20.69 36.05
C ARG A 18 -8.51 20.18 36.39
N PRO A 19 -8.28 19.58 37.57
CA PRO A 19 -7.00 18.94 37.88
C PRO A 19 -6.62 17.91 36.81
N ALA A 20 -5.36 17.90 36.38
CA ALA A 20 -4.84 16.86 35.52
C ALA A 20 -5.00 15.50 36.21
N GLY A 21 -5.52 14.50 35.48
CA GLY A 21 -5.65 13.14 36.00
C GLY A 21 -4.29 12.52 36.34
N PRO A 22 -4.26 11.42 37.12
CA PRO A 22 -3.02 10.71 37.41
C PRO A 22 -2.29 10.35 36.10
N PRO A 23 -0.95 10.41 36.09
CA PRO A 23 -0.16 10.11 34.89
C PRO A 23 -0.55 8.73 34.34
N PRO A 24 -0.69 8.57 33.01
CA PRO A 24 -1.11 7.32 32.43
C PRO A 24 -0.19 6.20 32.89
N GLN A 25 -0.78 5.17 33.49
CA GLN A 25 -0.05 4.02 34.01
C GLN A 25 0.66 3.30 32.85
N PRO A 26 1.96 2.94 32.97
CA PRO A 26 2.67 2.20 31.94
C PRO A 26 1.93 0.91 31.58
N ALA A 27 1.74 0.65 30.30
CA ALA A 27 1.05 -0.55 29.83
C ALA A 27 1.79 -1.81 30.34
N PRO A 28 1.08 -2.83 30.84
CA PRO A 28 1.71 -4.07 31.30
C PRO A 28 2.41 -4.77 30.14
N GLU A 29 3.69 -5.11 30.34
CA GLU A 29 4.45 -6.00 29.47
C GLU A 29 4.00 -7.46 29.68
N PRO A 30 3.99 -8.32 28.64
CA PRO A 30 4.36 -8.05 27.25
C PRO A 30 3.22 -7.43 26.43
N VAL A 31 3.56 -6.43 25.62
CA VAL A 31 2.61 -5.82 24.68
C VAL A 31 2.34 -6.81 23.55
N ARG A 32 1.09 -7.26 23.44
CA ARG A 32 0.60 -8.12 22.35
C ARG A 32 -0.02 -7.26 21.26
N VAL A 33 0.40 -7.47 20.01
CA VAL A 33 -0.22 -6.84 18.85
C VAL A 33 -0.50 -7.83 17.74
N GLU A 34 -1.68 -7.75 17.15
CA GLU A 34 -2.02 -8.54 15.97
C GLU A 34 -1.44 -7.89 14.72
N ARG A 35 -0.83 -8.70 13.86
CA ARG A 35 -0.32 -8.27 12.55
C ARG A 35 -0.68 -9.29 11.50
N ARG A 36 -1.10 -8.79 10.34
CA ARG A 36 -1.30 -9.64 9.17
C ARG A 36 0.05 -9.90 8.50
N VAL A 37 0.36 -11.17 8.24
CA VAL A 37 1.51 -11.56 7.43
C VAL A 37 1.23 -11.19 5.97
N SER A 38 2.14 -10.49 5.32
CA SER A 38 2.09 -10.17 3.89
C SER A 38 2.03 -11.45 3.04
N CYS A 39 1.59 -11.34 1.78
CA CYS A 39 1.71 -12.42 0.78
C CYS A 39 3.12 -13.01 0.69
N ARG A 40 4.17 -12.19 0.84
CA ARG A 40 5.59 -12.61 0.86
C ARG A 40 6.07 -13.25 2.18
N GLY A 41 5.16 -13.71 3.04
CA GLY A 41 5.50 -14.40 4.29
C GLY A 41 6.20 -13.54 5.34
N SER A 42 5.91 -12.25 5.41
CA SER A 42 6.59 -11.31 6.29
C SER A 42 5.63 -10.33 6.96
N LEU A 43 5.97 -9.82 8.13
CA LEU A 43 5.19 -8.81 8.84
C LEU A 43 6.08 -7.68 9.33
N ALA A 44 5.48 -6.52 9.60
CA ALA A 44 6.18 -5.37 10.15
C ALA A 44 5.66 -5.02 11.55
N VAL A 45 6.57 -4.97 12.54
CA VAL A 45 6.29 -4.56 13.93
C VAL A 45 7.34 -3.56 14.36
N ALA A 46 6.92 -2.42 14.92
CA ALA A 46 7.82 -1.34 15.35
C ALA A 46 8.86 -0.92 14.27
N ARG A 47 8.45 -0.95 12.99
CA ARG A 47 9.27 -0.72 11.78
C ARG A 47 10.35 -1.78 11.49
N GLN A 48 10.37 -2.87 12.24
CA GLN A 48 11.20 -4.04 11.96
C GLN A 48 10.41 -5.06 11.15
N ARG A 49 11.02 -5.57 10.08
CA ARG A 49 10.48 -6.65 9.25
C ARG A 49 10.85 -8.00 9.86
N ILE A 50 9.86 -8.87 10.02
CA ILE A 50 10.01 -10.22 10.54
C ILE A 50 9.53 -11.19 9.46
N HIS A 51 10.38 -12.13 9.05
CA HIS A 51 10.02 -13.18 8.10
C HIS A 51 9.47 -14.38 8.87
N VAL A 52 8.23 -14.73 8.56
CA VAL A 52 7.47 -15.79 9.22
C VAL A 52 7.28 -17.00 8.28
N GLY A 53 7.43 -16.79 6.97
CA GLY A 53 7.29 -17.81 5.94
C GLY A 53 5.98 -17.67 5.17
N MET A 54 6.02 -18.07 3.90
CA MET A 54 4.88 -17.91 2.97
C MET A 54 3.68 -18.77 3.36
N ALA A 55 3.89 -19.88 4.08
CA ALA A 55 2.82 -20.74 4.59
C ALA A 55 1.84 -20.02 5.54
N HIS A 56 2.24 -18.87 6.10
CA HIS A 56 1.41 -18.05 6.99
C HIS A 56 0.95 -16.74 6.33
N ALA A 57 1.18 -16.57 5.03
CA ALA A 57 0.72 -15.41 4.26
C ALA A 57 -0.78 -15.17 4.46
N GLY A 58 -1.16 -13.90 4.64
CA GLY A 58 -2.55 -13.51 4.89
C GLY A 58 -3.10 -13.85 6.27
N ARG A 59 -2.40 -14.65 7.09
CA ARG A 59 -2.84 -14.93 8.47
C ARG A 59 -2.59 -13.76 9.38
N THR A 60 -3.49 -13.56 10.34
CA THR A 60 -3.31 -12.62 11.44
C THR A 60 -2.59 -13.34 12.56
N VAL A 61 -1.36 -12.92 12.84
CA VAL A 61 -0.51 -13.50 13.87
C VAL A 61 -0.38 -12.54 15.04
N THR A 62 -0.27 -13.09 16.25
CA THR A 62 -0.04 -12.31 17.47
C THR A 62 1.45 -12.12 17.67
N VAL A 63 1.90 -10.88 17.73
CA VAL A 63 3.29 -10.56 18.05
C VAL A 63 3.36 -10.09 19.50
N GLU A 64 3.99 -10.89 20.34
CA GLU A 64 4.36 -10.49 21.69
C GLU A 64 5.70 -9.79 21.69
N THR A 65 5.77 -8.68 22.40
CA THR A 65 7.02 -7.94 22.61
C THR A 65 7.44 -8.09 24.06
N SER A 66 8.58 -8.74 24.30
CA SER A 66 9.18 -8.86 25.62
C SER A 66 10.60 -8.30 25.56
N GLY A 67 10.86 -7.18 26.23
CA GLY A 67 12.19 -6.56 26.37
C GLY A 67 13.00 -6.48 25.06
N ASN A 68 13.76 -7.54 24.78
CA ASN A 68 14.71 -7.67 23.69
C ASN A 68 14.30 -8.64 22.55
N THR A 69 13.11 -9.25 22.58
CA THR A 69 12.64 -10.16 21.53
C THR A 69 11.20 -9.89 21.10
N PHE A 70 10.92 -10.22 19.83
CA PHE A 70 9.58 -10.37 19.29
C PHE A 70 9.28 -11.86 19.11
N ARG A 71 8.18 -12.33 19.71
CA ARG A 71 7.66 -13.68 19.51
C ARG A 71 6.39 -13.60 18.69
N VAL A 72 6.33 -14.33 17.58
CA VAL A 72 5.20 -14.34 16.65
C VAL A 72 4.44 -15.65 16.79
N TYR A 73 3.13 -15.56 17.03
CA TYR A 73 2.24 -16.69 17.25
C TYR A 73 1.11 -16.76 16.22
N ASP A 74 0.76 -17.96 15.77
CA ASP A 74 -0.45 -18.27 15.00
C ASP A 74 -1.38 -19.07 15.92
N GLY A 75 -2.35 -18.39 16.54
CA GLY A 75 -3.10 -18.97 17.65
C GLY A 75 -2.17 -19.34 18.84
N PRO A 76 -2.15 -20.61 19.29
CA PRO A 76 -1.25 -21.05 20.37
C PRO A 76 0.16 -21.44 19.88
N GLU A 77 0.39 -21.54 18.56
CA GLU A 77 1.65 -22.02 17.98
C GLU A 77 2.66 -20.87 17.82
N LEU A 78 3.89 -21.05 18.31
CA LEU A 78 4.97 -20.09 18.11
C LEU A 78 5.62 -20.30 16.74
N LEU A 79 5.49 -19.34 15.83
CA LEU A 79 6.06 -19.40 14.49
C LEU A 79 7.53 -19.00 14.46
N THR A 80 7.91 -17.94 15.16
CA THR A 80 9.30 -17.45 15.19
C THR A 80 9.58 -16.54 16.37
N GLU A 81 10.82 -16.55 16.85
CA GLU A 81 11.36 -15.61 17.83
C GLU A 81 12.53 -14.86 17.20
N VAL A 82 12.48 -13.52 17.20
CA VAL A 82 13.52 -12.67 16.62
C VAL A 82 13.97 -11.60 17.60
N ALA A 83 15.26 -11.24 17.54
CA ALA A 83 15.78 -10.14 18.35
C ALA A 83 15.13 -8.81 17.95
N ARG A 84 14.74 -8.02 18.95
CA ARG A 84 14.18 -6.68 18.77
C ARG A 84 15.33 -5.71 18.53
N THR A 85 15.41 -5.15 17.32
CA THR A 85 16.44 -4.18 16.92
C THR A 85 15.96 -2.72 17.02
N THR A 86 14.79 -2.49 17.62
CA THR A 86 14.12 -1.19 17.68
C THR A 86 13.65 -0.85 19.10
N THR A 87 14.02 0.33 19.60
CA THR A 87 13.61 0.83 20.92
C THR A 87 12.31 1.64 20.89
N ARG A 88 11.70 1.82 19.70
CA ARG A 88 10.49 2.65 19.54
C ARG A 88 9.23 1.97 20.11
N PRO A 89 8.28 2.75 20.67
CA PRO A 89 7.00 2.22 21.13
C PRO A 89 6.13 1.77 19.95
N ILE A 90 5.29 0.76 20.17
CA ILE A 90 4.37 0.25 19.14
C ILE A 90 3.20 1.24 19.02
N ALA A 91 3.27 2.13 18.03
CA ALA A 91 2.36 3.27 17.92
C ALA A 91 0.98 2.99 17.28
N ARG A 92 0.62 1.73 17.01
CA ARG A 92 -0.66 1.42 16.33
C ARG A 92 -1.31 0.14 16.89
N PHE A 93 -2.29 0.36 17.77
CA PHE A 93 -3.34 -0.59 18.14
C PHE A 93 -4.58 -0.19 17.34
N LYS A 94 -4.90 -0.88 16.24
CA LYS A 94 -6.11 -0.55 15.48
C LYS A 94 -6.99 -1.79 15.40
N VAL A 95 -7.97 -1.84 16.30
CA VAL A 95 -9.18 -2.66 16.15
C VAL A 95 -10.07 -1.96 15.12
N ARG A 96 -10.53 -2.69 14.12
CA ARG A 96 -11.41 -2.22 13.04
C ARG A 96 -12.78 -1.88 13.63
N ASN A 97 -13.20 -0.61 13.58
CA ASN A 97 -14.58 -0.21 13.92
C ASN A 97 -15.45 -0.27 12.63
N PRO A 98 -16.59 -0.98 12.59
CA PRO A 98 -17.36 -1.19 11.35
C PRO A 98 -18.21 -0.02 10.86
N ASN A 99 -18.29 1.12 11.56
CA ASN A 99 -19.17 2.22 11.14
C ASN A 99 -18.44 3.56 11.16
N ARG A 100 -18.16 4.12 9.96
CA ARG A 100 -18.15 5.56 9.75
C ARG A 100 -18.50 5.87 8.31
N HIS A 101 -19.71 6.40 8.14
CA HIS A 101 -20.19 7.00 6.90
C HIS A 101 -19.21 8.06 6.39
N ALA A 102 -19.11 8.10 5.06
CA ALA A 102 -18.37 9.06 4.27
C ALA A 102 -18.62 10.50 4.76
N SER A 103 -17.54 11.17 5.16
CA SER A 103 -17.51 12.63 5.25
C SER A 103 -16.69 13.12 4.06
N SER A 104 -17.41 13.71 3.12
CA SER A 104 -16.92 14.28 1.87
C SER A 104 -15.94 15.42 2.13
N ILE A 105 -14.66 15.17 1.89
CA ILE A 105 -13.68 16.23 1.66
C ILE A 105 -13.36 16.18 0.17
N ARG A 106 -13.81 17.22 -0.55
CA ARG A 106 -13.52 17.42 -1.97
C ARG A 106 -12.02 17.64 -2.14
N HIS A 107 -11.31 16.65 -2.70
CA HIS A 107 -9.98 16.87 -3.28
C HIS A 107 -10.19 17.28 -4.74
N ASN A 108 -9.55 18.39 -5.13
CA ASN A 108 -9.70 19.04 -6.43
C ASN A 108 -8.73 18.47 -7.48
N ASP A 109 -8.50 17.16 -7.42
CA ASP A 109 -7.79 16.39 -8.42
C ASP A 109 -8.76 15.29 -8.85
N PRO A 110 -9.19 15.19 -10.13
CA PRO A 110 -10.23 14.26 -10.52
C PRO A 110 -9.79 12.84 -10.17
N MET A 111 -10.62 12.17 -9.35
CA MET A 111 -10.52 10.75 -9.08
C MET A 111 -10.30 10.01 -10.41
N PRO A 112 -9.31 9.09 -10.48
CA PRO A 112 -9.08 8.30 -11.67
C PRO A 112 -10.29 7.39 -11.90
N LEU A 113 -11.09 7.70 -12.92
CA LEU A 113 -12.38 7.08 -13.27
C LEU A 113 -13.45 7.21 -12.17
N ASP A 114 -14.72 7.29 -12.57
CA ASP A 114 -15.80 7.03 -11.61
C ASP A 114 -15.88 5.52 -11.30
N GLU A 115 -16.52 5.17 -10.18
CA GLU A 115 -16.57 3.78 -9.71
C GLU A 115 -17.24 2.83 -10.71
N HIS A 116 -18.26 3.29 -11.43
CA HIS A 116 -18.97 2.46 -12.39
C HIS A 116 -18.13 2.23 -13.66
N GLU A 117 -17.46 3.26 -14.16
CA GLU A 117 -16.50 3.17 -15.26
C GLU A 117 -15.32 2.26 -14.90
N LEU A 118 -14.81 2.36 -13.68
CA LEU A 118 -13.76 1.47 -13.17
C LEU A 118 -14.16 0.01 -13.27
N TRP A 119 -15.29 -0.38 -12.66
CA TRP A 119 -15.75 -1.77 -12.70
C TRP A 119 -16.06 -2.21 -14.12
N HIS A 120 -16.68 -1.35 -14.94
CA HIS A 120 -16.94 -1.66 -16.34
C HIS A 120 -15.65 -1.97 -17.12
N VAL A 121 -14.59 -1.16 -16.94
CA VAL A 121 -13.29 -1.40 -17.56
C VAL A 121 -12.66 -2.70 -17.07
N LEU A 122 -12.69 -2.96 -15.76
CA LEU A 122 -12.12 -4.19 -15.19
C LEU A 122 -12.82 -5.43 -15.71
N HIS A 123 -14.15 -5.46 -15.80
CA HIS A 123 -14.86 -6.61 -16.37
C HIS A 123 -14.70 -6.71 -17.88
N ALA A 124 -14.65 -5.60 -18.61
CA ALA A 124 -14.51 -5.62 -20.07
C ALA A 124 -13.12 -6.09 -20.55
N LEU A 125 -12.09 -5.90 -19.73
CA LEU A 125 -10.72 -6.34 -20.03
C LEU A 125 -10.43 -7.77 -19.54
N ASP A 126 -11.34 -8.38 -18.80
CA ASP A 126 -11.12 -9.69 -18.22
C ASP A 126 -11.18 -10.80 -19.28
N ASP A 127 -10.25 -11.74 -19.16
CA ASP A 127 -10.14 -12.93 -20.02
C ASP A 127 -9.99 -14.17 -19.11
N PRO A 128 -11.09 -14.84 -18.72
CA PRO A 128 -11.03 -15.91 -17.72
C PRO A 128 -10.23 -17.13 -18.18
N ASP A 129 -10.07 -17.31 -19.49
CA ASP A 129 -9.27 -18.40 -20.08
C ASP A 129 -7.77 -18.09 -20.09
N HIS A 130 -7.38 -16.81 -19.91
CA HIS A 130 -5.99 -16.37 -19.95
C HIS A 130 -5.64 -15.49 -18.75
N LEU A 131 -4.90 -16.07 -17.81
CA LEU A 131 -4.61 -15.44 -16.52
C LEU A 131 -3.39 -14.51 -16.54
N GLU A 132 -2.34 -14.84 -17.29
CA GLU A 132 -1.13 -14.00 -17.39
C GLU A 132 -1.29 -12.82 -18.34
N ARG A 133 -1.97 -13.03 -19.47
CA ARG A 133 -2.17 -12.02 -20.51
C ARG A 133 -3.29 -12.45 -21.45
N PRO A 134 -4.07 -11.53 -22.02
CA PRO A 134 -5.20 -11.88 -22.89
C PRO A 134 -4.75 -12.60 -24.17
N ALA A 135 -5.65 -13.36 -24.79
CA ALA A 135 -5.37 -14.16 -25.99
C ALA A 135 -4.68 -13.38 -27.13
N GLY A 136 -5.04 -12.10 -27.29
CA GLY A 136 -4.52 -11.21 -28.34
C GLY A 136 -3.35 -10.32 -27.91
N PHE A 137 -2.64 -10.63 -26.82
CA PHE A 137 -1.61 -9.76 -26.27
C PHE A 137 -0.43 -9.55 -27.23
N ASP A 138 -0.24 -8.31 -27.68
CA ASP A 138 0.89 -7.89 -28.51
C ASP A 138 2.09 -7.47 -27.64
N ASN A 139 3.01 -8.42 -27.43
CA ASN A 139 4.23 -8.22 -26.64
C ASN A 139 5.11 -7.09 -27.18
N HIS A 140 5.19 -6.95 -28.51
CA HIS A 140 6.05 -5.94 -29.14
C HIS A 140 5.49 -4.53 -28.90
N ARG A 141 4.17 -4.37 -29.08
CA ARG A 141 3.49 -3.10 -28.78
C ARG A 141 3.55 -2.76 -27.30
N ALA A 142 3.35 -3.74 -26.41
CA ALA A 142 3.47 -3.53 -24.96
C ALA A 142 4.89 -3.08 -24.57
N ARG A 143 5.92 -3.71 -25.16
CA ARG A 143 7.32 -3.36 -24.93
C ARG A 143 7.67 -1.94 -25.38
N ILE A 144 7.32 -1.58 -26.61
CA ILE A 144 7.58 -0.22 -27.13
C ILE A 144 6.93 0.83 -26.21
N ARG A 145 5.69 0.60 -25.83
CA ARG A 145 4.93 1.53 -24.99
C ARG A 145 5.51 1.66 -23.58
N PHE A 146 5.91 0.55 -22.97
CA PHE A 146 6.56 0.55 -21.67
C PHE A 146 7.92 1.25 -21.70
N ASP A 147 8.73 1.01 -22.74
CA ASP A 147 10.02 1.69 -22.91
C ASP A 147 9.84 3.20 -23.09
N GLN A 148 8.82 3.63 -23.84
CA GLN A 148 8.46 5.05 -23.95
C GLN A 148 8.03 5.65 -22.61
N LEU A 149 7.31 4.90 -21.77
CA LEU A 149 6.92 5.34 -20.44
C LEU A 149 8.16 5.53 -19.55
N VAL A 150 9.07 4.56 -19.54
CA VAL A 150 10.35 4.64 -18.79
C VAL A 150 11.17 5.84 -19.25
N GLN A 151 11.29 6.08 -20.55
CA GLN A 151 12.00 7.23 -21.10
C GLN A 151 11.40 8.56 -20.62
N ARG A 152 10.08 8.70 -20.69
CA ARG A 152 9.38 9.92 -20.23
C ARG A 152 9.56 10.16 -18.74
N LEU A 153 9.40 9.12 -17.91
CA LEU A 153 9.60 9.23 -16.46
C LEU A 153 11.06 9.58 -16.14
N ASN A 154 12.02 9.01 -16.84
CA ASN A 154 13.44 9.36 -16.66
C ASN A 154 13.75 10.83 -17.00
N VAL A 155 13.01 11.48 -17.90
CA VAL A 155 13.16 12.92 -18.14
C VAL A 155 12.73 13.74 -16.92
N TYR A 156 11.68 13.32 -16.21
CA TYR A 156 11.18 14.04 -15.04
C TYR A 156 11.95 13.72 -13.74
N PHE A 157 12.51 12.52 -13.64
CA PHE A 157 13.18 12.02 -12.44
C PHE A 157 14.69 11.82 -12.64
N ASP A 158 15.30 12.65 -13.50
CA ASP A 158 16.76 12.72 -13.74
C ASP A 158 17.45 11.38 -14.03
N GLY A 159 16.78 10.49 -14.78
CA GLY A 159 17.34 9.20 -15.18
C GLY A 159 17.41 8.15 -14.06
N HIS A 160 16.79 8.41 -12.91
CA HIS A 160 16.86 7.53 -11.75
C HIS A 160 15.82 6.41 -11.72
N CYS A 161 14.90 6.32 -12.69
CA CYS A 161 13.88 5.29 -12.69
C CYS A 161 14.50 3.90 -12.97
N GLN A 162 14.15 2.93 -12.14
CA GLN A 162 14.51 1.53 -12.33
C GLN A 162 13.30 0.75 -12.83
N ALA A 163 13.38 0.24 -14.05
CA ALA A 163 12.30 -0.50 -14.68
C ALA A 163 12.60 -1.99 -14.73
N ASP A 164 11.62 -2.79 -14.36
CA ASP A 164 11.56 -4.24 -14.56
C ASP A 164 10.32 -4.54 -15.39
N GLY A 165 10.46 -5.24 -16.51
CA GLY A 165 9.36 -5.43 -17.45
C GLY A 165 9.49 -6.74 -18.22
N SER A 166 8.40 -7.16 -18.86
CA SER A 166 8.24 -8.51 -19.41
C SER A 166 8.41 -9.60 -18.33
N ILE A 167 7.77 -9.38 -17.19
CA ILE A 167 7.79 -10.31 -16.06
C ILE A 167 7.10 -11.62 -16.47
N GLN A 168 7.74 -12.75 -16.16
CA GLN A 168 7.20 -14.09 -16.42
C GLN A 168 6.28 -14.53 -15.28
N ASP A 169 5.35 -15.43 -15.58
CA ASP A 169 4.41 -16.00 -14.62
C ASP A 169 3.65 -14.90 -13.86
N ALA A 170 3.17 -13.88 -14.58
CA ALA A 170 2.54 -12.72 -13.99
C ALA A 170 1.46 -12.11 -14.89
N SER A 171 0.40 -11.61 -14.27
CA SER A 171 -0.59 -10.72 -14.91
C SER A 171 -0.06 -9.28 -15.05
N LEU A 172 1.07 -9.00 -14.40
CA LEU A 172 1.83 -7.76 -14.43
C LEU A 172 2.81 -7.74 -15.62
N TYR A 173 2.75 -6.70 -16.45
CA TYR A 173 3.75 -6.47 -17.49
C TYR A 173 5.09 -6.05 -16.88
N GLY A 174 5.05 -5.09 -15.95
CA GLY A 174 6.26 -4.51 -15.38
C GLY A 174 6.00 -3.48 -14.30
N ARG A 175 7.08 -3.11 -13.60
CA ARG A 175 7.11 -2.04 -12.60
C ARG A 175 8.21 -1.04 -12.92
N ILE A 176 7.91 0.23 -12.69
CA ILE A 176 8.88 1.32 -12.75
C ILE A 176 8.98 1.90 -11.35
N ASN A 177 10.15 1.75 -10.74
CA ASN A 177 10.47 2.27 -9.43
C ASN A 177 11.15 3.62 -9.59
N ILE A 178 10.56 4.65 -8.97
CA ILE A 178 11.15 5.98 -8.86
C ILE A 178 11.74 6.07 -7.45
N PRO A 179 13.07 6.16 -7.30
CA PRO A 179 13.69 6.11 -5.98
C PRO A 179 13.38 7.35 -5.16
N ALA A 180 13.38 7.20 -3.84
CA ALA A 180 13.20 8.29 -2.88
C ALA A 180 14.13 9.50 -3.12
N THR A 181 15.33 9.25 -3.65
CA THR A 181 16.31 10.31 -3.95
C THR A 181 15.88 11.22 -5.10
N ALA A 182 14.94 10.77 -5.95
CA ALA A 182 14.45 11.51 -7.10
C ALA A 182 13.08 12.16 -6.88
N THR A 183 12.38 11.85 -5.77
CA THR A 183 11.04 12.37 -5.49
C THR A 183 11.08 13.54 -4.52
N ALA A 184 10.15 14.49 -4.68
CA ALA A 184 10.12 15.69 -3.85
C ALA A 184 9.83 15.40 -2.37
N THR A 185 9.09 14.32 -2.08
CA THR A 185 8.79 13.92 -0.70
C THR A 185 9.84 13.02 -0.06
N GLY A 186 10.87 12.60 -0.80
CA GLY A 186 11.84 11.62 -0.31
C GLY A 186 11.25 10.22 -0.11
N ARG A 187 10.13 9.91 -0.76
CA ARG A 187 9.46 8.61 -0.71
C ARG A 187 9.49 7.95 -2.08
N PRO A 188 9.86 6.66 -2.20
CA PRO A 188 9.87 6.03 -3.50
C PRO A 188 8.45 5.91 -4.04
N LEU A 189 8.31 5.89 -5.36
CA LEU A 189 7.03 5.65 -6.05
C LEU A 189 7.17 4.41 -6.94
N VAL A 190 6.06 3.71 -7.16
CA VAL A 190 6.01 2.53 -8.02
C VAL A 190 4.85 2.67 -9.00
N ALA A 191 5.16 2.72 -10.29
CA ALA A 191 4.17 2.57 -11.34
C ALA A 191 4.09 1.09 -11.75
N SER A 192 2.95 0.44 -11.53
CA SER A 192 2.68 -0.96 -11.91
C SER A 192 1.83 -1.00 -13.17
N ILE A 193 2.23 -1.78 -14.17
CA ILE A 193 1.60 -1.86 -15.49
C ILE A 193 1.08 -3.27 -15.74
N SER A 194 -0.20 -3.40 -16.09
CA SER A 194 -0.84 -4.70 -16.36
C SER A 194 -0.52 -5.23 -17.76
N ASN A 195 -0.59 -6.56 -17.94
CA ASN A 195 -0.71 -7.19 -19.26
C ASN A 195 -2.14 -7.04 -19.83
N PHE A 196 -3.13 -6.77 -18.99
CA PHE A 196 -4.52 -6.63 -19.39
C PHE A 196 -4.84 -5.19 -19.69
N GLY A 197 -5.03 -4.91 -20.98
CA GLY A 197 -5.29 -3.57 -21.46
C GLY A 197 -4.20 -2.56 -21.06
N PRO A 198 -4.49 -1.27 -21.19
CA PRO A 198 -3.56 -0.20 -20.86
C PRO A 198 -3.62 0.20 -19.37
N LEU A 199 -3.80 -0.74 -18.44
CA LEU A 199 -4.03 -0.40 -17.02
C LEU A 199 -2.71 -0.05 -16.29
N ALA A 200 -2.76 0.99 -15.46
CA ALA A 200 -1.63 1.44 -14.66
C ALA A 200 -2.06 1.88 -13.25
N VAL A 201 -1.28 1.49 -12.24
CA VAL A 201 -1.45 1.91 -10.84
C VAL A 201 -0.19 2.65 -10.38
N LEU A 202 -0.36 3.77 -9.67
CA LEU A 202 0.72 4.50 -9.01
C LEU A 202 0.60 4.31 -7.49
N SER A 203 1.63 3.76 -6.87
CA SER A 203 1.70 3.55 -5.42
C SER A 203 2.84 4.34 -4.79
N VAL A 204 2.62 4.86 -3.57
CA VAL A 204 3.69 5.46 -2.74
C VAL A 204 4.36 4.37 -1.90
N ASP A 205 5.67 4.42 -1.77
CA ASP A 205 6.57 3.38 -1.27
C ASP A 205 6.52 2.07 -2.06
N ASN A 206 5.43 1.34 -1.94
CA ASN A 206 5.16 0.06 -2.60
C ASN A 206 3.64 -0.15 -2.70
N PRO A 207 3.17 -0.98 -3.64
CA PRO A 207 1.78 -1.38 -3.68
C PRO A 207 1.32 -2.02 -2.36
N GLY A 208 0.14 -1.63 -1.89
CA GLY A 208 -0.54 -2.20 -0.72
C GLY A 208 -0.16 -1.56 0.61
N VAL A 209 0.73 -0.56 0.60
CA VAL A 209 1.20 0.09 1.84
C VAL A 209 0.22 1.15 2.33
N TRP A 210 -0.38 1.91 1.42
CA TRP A 210 -1.25 3.05 1.71
C TRP A 210 -2.59 2.88 0.98
N SER A 211 -3.68 3.32 1.61
CA SER A 211 -4.93 3.52 0.86
C SER A 211 -4.77 4.64 -0.17
N ASP A 212 -5.64 4.70 -1.19
CA ASP A 212 -5.55 5.76 -2.22
C ASP A 212 -5.62 7.16 -1.60
N ASN A 213 -6.43 7.32 -0.56
CA ASN A 213 -6.54 8.60 0.16
C ASN A 213 -5.27 8.95 0.96
N GLU A 214 -4.65 7.98 1.61
CA GLU A 214 -3.38 8.19 2.31
C GLU A 214 -2.24 8.45 1.31
N ALA A 215 -2.20 7.72 0.20
CA ALA A 215 -1.24 7.91 -0.88
C ALA A 215 -1.35 9.32 -1.47
N ALA A 216 -2.57 9.80 -1.75
CA ALA A 216 -2.81 11.14 -2.27
C ALA A 216 -2.29 12.25 -1.33
N GLN A 217 -2.33 12.03 -0.01
CA GLN A 217 -1.77 12.98 0.97
C GLN A 217 -0.25 12.94 1.08
N LEU A 218 0.37 11.82 0.66
CA LEU A 218 1.81 11.58 0.76
C LEU A 218 2.56 11.84 -0.55
N LEU A 219 1.83 11.95 -1.65
CA LEU A 219 2.37 12.19 -3.00
C LEU A 219 2.55 13.70 -3.22
N HIS A 220 3.71 14.09 -3.78
CA HIS A 220 3.91 15.48 -4.17
C HIS A 220 3.06 15.79 -5.42
N PRO A 221 2.36 16.94 -5.49
CA PRO A 221 1.53 17.28 -6.65
C PRO A 221 2.28 17.27 -7.98
N ASP A 222 3.52 17.76 -8.01
CA ASP A 222 4.33 17.78 -9.25
C ASP A 222 4.76 16.36 -9.66
N ASP A 223 5.18 15.52 -8.71
CA ASP A 223 5.54 14.12 -8.99
C ASP A 223 4.33 13.36 -9.53
N ALA A 224 3.15 13.57 -8.93
CA ALA A 224 1.88 13.02 -9.39
C ALA A 224 1.58 13.48 -10.82
N HIS A 225 1.67 14.79 -11.08
CA HIS A 225 1.39 15.38 -12.38
C HIS A 225 2.32 14.81 -13.47
N HIS A 226 3.61 14.68 -13.20
CA HIS A 226 4.57 14.11 -14.15
C HIS A 226 4.25 12.65 -14.49
N VAL A 227 3.98 11.82 -13.48
CA VAL A 227 3.61 10.42 -13.72
C VAL A 227 2.28 10.31 -14.47
N HIS A 228 1.27 11.07 -14.05
CA HIS A 228 -0.06 11.02 -14.66
C HIS A 228 -0.05 11.52 -16.11
N THR A 229 0.71 12.56 -16.41
CA THR A 229 0.88 13.06 -17.78
C THR A 229 1.58 12.03 -18.65
N ALA A 230 2.67 11.42 -18.17
CA ALA A 230 3.39 10.38 -18.90
C ALA A 230 2.50 9.16 -19.22
N LEU A 231 1.64 8.76 -18.26
CA LEU A 231 0.64 7.71 -18.46
C LEU A 231 -0.42 8.11 -19.48
N ALA A 232 -1.03 9.29 -19.33
CA ALA A 232 -2.11 9.77 -20.19
C ALA A 232 -1.67 9.93 -21.64
N ASP A 233 -0.49 10.50 -21.89
CA ASP A 233 0.06 10.71 -23.24
C ASP A 233 0.36 9.40 -23.98
N LEU A 234 0.59 8.32 -23.22
CA LEU A 234 0.75 6.98 -23.76
C LEU A 234 -0.56 6.19 -23.73
N HIS A 235 -1.68 6.84 -23.41
CA HIS A 235 -3.04 6.30 -23.31
C HIS A 235 -3.21 5.22 -22.24
N TYR A 236 -2.43 5.27 -21.15
CA TYR A 236 -2.65 4.38 -20.00
C TYR A 236 -3.89 4.84 -19.22
N ILE A 237 -4.70 3.88 -18.81
CA ILE A 237 -5.83 4.08 -17.93
C ILE A 237 -5.31 3.97 -16.51
N ARG A 238 -5.41 5.06 -15.75
CA ARG A 238 -5.04 5.08 -14.34
C ARG A 238 -6.14 4.41 -13.52
N ILE A 239 -5.74 3.48 -12.66
CA ILE A 239 -6.64 2.73 -11.79
C ILE A 239 -6.27 3.00 -10.33
N PRO A 240 -7.24 3.32 -9.46
CA PRO A 240 -7.00 3.40 -8.02
C PRO A 240 -6.65 2.01 -7.45
N GLU A 241 -5.77 1.96 -6.47
CA GLU A 241 -5.27 0.69 -5.94
C GLU A 241 -6.29 0.02 -5.01
N GLN A 242 -7.04 0.81 -4.23
CA GLN A 242 -7.89 0.29 -3.17
C GLN A 242 -9.03 -0.61 -3.69
N PRO A 243 -9.75 -0.27 -4.77
CA PRO A 243 -10.80 -1.15 -5.31
C PRO A 243 -10.24 -2.49 -5.82
N LEU A 244 -8.97 -2.53 -6.26
CA LEU A 244 -8.34 -3.78 -6.69
C LEU A 244 -8.13 -4.77 -5.53
N ARG A 245 -8.37 -4.36 -4.28
CA ARG A 245 -8.32 -5.24 -3.10
C ARG A 245 -9.61 -6.00 -2.86
N GLU A 246 -10.68 -5.65 -3.56
CA GLU A 246 -11.93 -6.40 -3.50
C GLU A 246 -11.75 -7.82 -4.06
N PRO A 247 -12.53 -8.80 -3.59
CA PRO A 247 -12.55 -10.13 -4.15
C PRO A 247 -12.80 -10.09 -5.66
N TYR A 248 -12.02 -10.86 -6.39
CA TYR A 248 -12.25 -11.11 -7.81
C TYR A 248 -13.48 -11.99 -7.96
N ASP A 249 -14.44 -11.51 -8.73
CA ASP A 249 -15.76 -12.10 -8.93
C ASP A 249 -15.95 -12.72 -10.32
N GLY A 250 -14.89 -12.76 -11.14
CA GLY A 250 -14.87 -13.46 -12.41
C GLY A 250 -14.74 -14.97 -12.26
N VAL A 251 -14.81 -15.69 -13.38
CA VAL A 251 -14.64 -17.15 -13.41
C VAL A 251 -13.16 -17.49 -13.33
N TYR A 252 -12.76 -18.36 -12.40
CA TYR A 252 -11.40 -18.89 -12.31
C TYR A 252 -11.34 -20.26 -11.65
N ASP A 253 -10.23 -20.96 -11.88
CA ASP A 253 -9.85 -22.14 -11.10
C ASP A 253 -9.15 -21.71 -9.81
N PRO A 254 -9.71 -22.00 -8.62
CA PRO A 254 -9.08 -21.69 -7.33
C PRO A 254 -7.71 -22.34 -7.14
N ALA A 255 -7.37 -23.39 -7.90
CA ALA A 255 -6.06 -23.99 -7.89
C ALA A 255 -4.96 -23.09 -8.50
N ILE A 256 -5.33 -22.11 -9.34
CA ILE A 256 -4.38 -21.25 -10.07
C ILE A 256 -4.20 -19.88 -9.42
N LEU A 257 -5.27 -19.22 -8.96
CA LEU A 257 -5.17 -17.93 -8.26
C LEU A 257 -4.90 -18.06 -6.74
N GLY A 258 -4.74 -19.30 -6.25
CA GLY A 258 -4.38 -19.62 -4.87
C GLY A 258 -5.57 -19.84 -3.92
N PRO A 259 -5.34 -20.45 -2.74
CA PRO A 259 -6.39 -20.88 -1.81
C PRO A 259 -7.04 -19.74 -0.99
N SER A 260 -6.54 -18.51 -1.08
CA SER A 260 -7.17 -17.32 -0.51
C SER A 260 -7.98 -16.62 -1.60
N GLU A 261 -9.15 -16.06 -1.24
CA GLU A 261 -10.01 -15.29 -2.15
C GLU A 261 -9.18 -14.40 -3.08
N ALA A 262 -9.12 -14.77 -4.36
CA ALA A 262 -8.39 -14.01 -5.38
C ALA A 262 -8.91 -12.57 -5.37
N THR A 263 -8.05 -11.60 -5.66
CA THR A 263 -8.44 -10.19 -5.74
C THR A 263 -8.19 -9.67 -7.14
N TRP A 264 -8.87 -8.58 -7.50
CA TRP A 264 -8.62 -7.88 -8.76
C TRP A 264 -7.17 -7.43 -8.93
N TRP A 265 -6.43 -7.20 -7.83
CA TRP A 265 -5.00 -6.97 -7.85
C TRP A 265 -4.22 -8.19 -8.35
N ILE A 266 -4.53 -9.39 -7.85
CA ILE A 266 -3.87 -10.63 -8.29
C ILE A 266 -4.18 -10.88 -9.77
N ARG A 267 -5.44 -10.64 -10.15
CA ARG A 267 -5.91 -10.82 -11.52
C ARG A 267 -5.14 -9.98 -12.54
N TYR A 268 -4.70 -8.77 -12.17
CA TYR A 268 -4.16 -7.79 -13.12
C TYR A 268 -2.73 -7.27 -12.85
N PHE A 269 -2.17 -7.43 -11.65
CA PHE A 269 -0.93 -6.75 -11.26
C PHE A 269 0.02 -7.60 -10.38
N ASP A 270 -0.18 -8.92 -10.34
CA ASP A 270 0.61 -9.80 -9.47
C ASP A 270 1.22 -10.98 -10.23
N TYR A 271 2.10 -11.68 -9.53
CA TYR A 271 2.65 -12.96 -9.94
C TYR A 271 1.60 -14.06 -9.75
N LEU A 272 1.63 -15.06 -10.63
CA LEU A 272 0.72 -16.20 -10.67
C LEU A 272 1.44 -17.51 -10.35
#